data_AF-A0A2K4ZBG0-F1
#
_entry.id   AF-A0A2K4ZBG0-F1
#
_cell.length_a   1.000
_cell.length_b   1.000
_cell.length_c   1.000
_cell.angle_alpha   90.00
_cell.angle_beta   90.00
_cell.angle_gamma   90.00
#
_symmetry.space_group_name_H-M   'P 1'
#
loop_
_entity.id
_entity.type
_entity.pdbx_description
1 polymer ?
#
loop_
_entity_poly.entity_id
_entity_poly.type
_entity_poly.pdbx_seq_one_letter_code
_entity_poly.pdbx_strand_id
1 'polypeptide(L)'
;MEYAKITIDPTLLTYVVQALGRVPESLYDLQKIRNLSCGGRPVCQELTDPLKGTLPERLEIVRGDFSVIGKMSRLKKLAISAMPVKDFSFLTTLTIDFLAGNIDDIRGKDVQWRRAFAIAATAILGEGKLAYMLSLSGFISYYVVCSECENCDEEMEVGYFELSERMKKAKAPSGKWDGRSLEDVRLWLPNLFRLLEDEEGEELLSYYFGTYVCPECGKKMPVLTGMEAYYFGE
;
A
#
# COMPACT_ATOMS: atom_id res chain seq x y z
N MET A 1 27.94 9.26 -4.21
CA MET A 1 26.77 8.42 -3.91
C MET A 1 25.76 8.65 -5.00
N GLU A 2 25.57 7.68 -5.90
CA GLU A 2 24.54 7.77 -6.93
C GLU A 2 23.18 7.53 -6.25
N TYR A 3 22.29 8.52 -6.31
CA TYR A 3 20.96 8.40 -5.72
C TYR A 3 20.09 7.47 -6.58
N ALA A 4 19.34 6.57 -5.93
CA ALA A 4 18.43 5.67 -6.61
C ALA A 4 17.41 6.47 -7.45
N LYS A 5 17.35 6.18 -8.75
CA LYS A 5 16.50 6.88 -9.72
C LYS A 5 15.08 6.32 -9.65
N ILE A 6 14.09 7.18 -9.46
CA ILE A 6 12.68 6.81 -9.55
C ILE A 6 12.34 6.62 -11.03
N THR A 7 11.78 5.46 -11.38
CA THR A 7 11.27 5.21 -12.74
C THR A 7 9.78 5.56 -12.71
N ILE A 8 9.32 6.30 -13.71
CA ILE A 8 7.90 6.63 -13.85
C ILE A 8 7.38 5.81 -15.01
N ASP A 9 6.21 5.20 -14.83
CA ASP A 9 5.54 4.49 -15.89
C ASP A 9 5.29 5.40 -17.11
N PRO A 10 5.73 5.02 -18.32
CA PRO A 10 5.55 5.83 -19.55
C PRO A 10 4.09 6.18 -19.85
N THR A 11 3.16 5.32 -19.42
CA THR A 11 1.73 5.55 -19.55
C THR A 11 1.29 6.68 -18.64
N LEU A 12 1.74 6.70 -17.38
CA LEU A 12 1.50 7.80 -16.44
C LEU A 12 2.09 9.12 -16.95
N LEU A 13 3.30 9.08 -17.51
CA LEU A 13 3.92 10.25 -18.14
C LEU A 13 3.06 10.79 -19.28
N THR A 14 2.43 9.91 -20.07
CA THR A 14 1.55 10.33 -21.17
C THR A 14 0.33 11.12 -20.67
N TYR A 15 -0.32 10.69 -19.59
CA TYR A 15 -1.42 11.47 -19.00
C TYR A 15 -0.95 12.79 -18.40
N VAL A 16 0.25 12.83 -17.86
CA VAL A 16 0.88 14.08 -17.38
C VAL A 16 1.08 15.05 -18.54
N VAL A 17 1.63 14.58 -19.67
CA VAL A 17 1.79 15.39 -20.89
C VAL A 17 0.44 15.89 -21.40
N GLN A 18 -0.58 15.04 -21.43
CA GLN A 18 -1.94 15.42 -21.84
C GLN A 18 -2.55 16.47 -20.90
N ALA A 19 -2.40 16.30 -19.59
CA ALA A 19 -2.91 17.25 -18.59
C ALA A 19 -2.20 18.61 -18.67
N LEU A 20 -0.95 18.64 -19.11
CA LEU A 20 -0.15 19.85 -19.27
C LEU A 20 -0.23 20.47 -20.66
N GLY A 21 -0.66 19.71 -21.66
CA GLY A 21 -0.59 20.08 -23.08
C GLY A 21 0.84 20.16 -23.63
N ARG A 22 1.84 19.71 -22.86
CA ARG A 22 3.26 19.75 -23.22
C ARG A 22 4.06 18.77 -22.36
N VAL A 23 5.27 18.43 -22.84
CA VAL A 23 6.24 17.71 -22.01
C VAL A 23 6.60 18.57 -20.80
N PRO A 24 6.51 18.04 -19.57
CA PRO A 24 7.00 18.76 -18.40
C PRO A 24 8.52 18.94 -18.54
N GLU A 25 8.97 20.19 -18.64
CA GLU A 25 10.39 20.53 -18.71
C GLU A 25 11.00 20.65 -17.31
N SER A 26 10.13 20.79 -16.30
CA SER A 26 10.52 20.86 -14.91
C SER A 26 9.40 20.33 -14.01
N LEU A 27 9.76 20.04 -12.77
CA LEU A 27 8.80 19.64 -11.73
C LEU A 27 7.79 20.76 -11.40
N TYR A 28 8.08 22.02 -11.79
CA TYR A 28 7.15 23.15 -11.68
C TYR A 28 5.94 23.00 -12.62
N ASP A 29 6.07 22.22 -13.68
CA ASP A 29 4.97 21.96 -14.59
C ASP A 29 3.95 21.03 -13.97
N LEU A 30 4.38 20.00 -13.25
CA LEU A 30 3.49 19.08 -12.54
C LEU A 30 2.59 19.79 -11.52
N GLN A 31 3.06 20.88 -10.91
CA GLN A 31 2.29 21.68 -9.95
C GLN A 31 1.07 22.38 -10.57
N LYS A 32 1.05 22.52 -11.91
CA LYS A 32 -0.07 23.12 -12.64
C LYS A 32 -1.22 22.13 -12.83
N ILE A 33 -0.97 20.83 -12.62
CA ILE A 33 -1.97 19.77 -12.74
C ILE A 33 -2.90 19.79 -11.53
N ARG A 34 -4.14 20.20 -11.76
CA ARG A 34 -5.18 20.22 -10.70
C ARG A 34 -5.97 18.93 -10.62
N ASN A 35 -6.10 18.25 -11.76
CA ASN A 35 -6.81 16.99 -11.92
C ASN A 35 -5.99 16.11 -12.86
N LEU A 36 -5.60 14.93 -12.41
CA LEU A 36 -4.97 13.91 -13.26
C LEU A 36 -5.91 12.71 -13.34
N SER A 37 -6.42 12.44 -14.53
CA SER A 37 -7.37 11.36 -14.80
C SER A 37 -6.77 10.41 -15.82
N CYS A 38 -6.36 9.22 -15.36
CA CYS A 38 -5.77 8.18 -16.20
C CYS A 38 -6.84 7.24 -16.80
N GLY A 39 -8.05 7.76 -17.03
CA GLY A 39 -9.25 6.95 -17.23
C GLY A 39 -9.29 6.19 -18.56
N GLY A 40 -9.04 4.88 -18.51
CA GLY A 40 -9.69 3.78 -19.25
C GLY A 40 -9.82 3.80 -20.78
N ARG A 41 -9.51 4.88 -21.49
CA ARG A 41 -9.29 4.82 -22.93
C ARG A 41 -7.86 4.34 -23.15
N PRO A 42 -7.63 3.29 -23.95
CA PRO A 42 -6.26 2.94 -24.34
C PRO A 42 -5.63 4.20 -24.95
N VAL A 43 -4.43 4.52 -24.50
CA VAL A 43 -3.62 5.59 -25.06
C VAL A 43 -3.18 5.13 -26.45
N CYS A 44 -4.09 5.21 -27.43
CA CYS A 44 -3.84 4.86 -28.83
C CYS A 44 -3.19 6.01 -29.61
N GLN A 45 -2.58 6.97 -28.92
CA GLN A 45 -1.91 8.09 -29.55
C GLN A 45 -0.40 7.89 -29.44
N GLU A 46 0.23 7.61 -30.57
CA GLU A 46 1.66 7.90 -30.71
C GLU A 46 1.87 9.37 -30.38
N LEU A 47 2.74 9.60 -29.41
CA LEU A 47 3.10 10.92 -28.97
C LEU A 47 3.74 11.69 -30.12
N THR A 48 3.02 12.68 -30.63
CA THR A 48 3.56 13.68 -31.53
C THR A 48 3.85 14.92 -30.70
N ASP A 49 5.13 15.13 -30.38
CA ASP A 49 5.61 16.36 -29.77
C ASP A 49 5.36 17.53 -30.74
N PRO A 50 4.60 18.58 -30.36
CA PRO A 50 4.46 19.80 -31.18
C PRO A 50 5.81 20.51 -31.44
N LEU A 51 6.89 20.14 -30.75
CA LEU A 51 8.25 20.67 -30.89
C LEU A 51 9.27 19.69 -31.53
N LYS A 52 8.85 18.49 -31.99
CA LYS A 52 9.73 17.45 -32.56
C LYS A 52 10.90 16.98 -31.67
N GLY A 53 10.76 17.02 -30.35
CA GLY A 53 11.64 16.32 -29.41
C GLY A 53 11.17 14.89 -29.16
N THR A 54 12.12 13.98 -28.92
CA THR A 54 11.83 12.70 -28.27
C THR A 54 11.30 12.98 -26.87
N LEU A 55 10.20 12.33 -26.49
CA LEU A 55 9.75 12.39 -25.10
C LEU A 55 10.86 11.92 -24.17
N PRO A 56 10.99 12.53 -22.99
CA PRO A 56 11.84 11.97 -21.97
C PRO A 56 11.25 10.62 -21.53
N GLU A 57 12.03 9.54 -21.62
CA GLU A 57 11.63 8.22 -21.13
C GLU A 57 11.49 8.16 -19.59
N ARG A 58 11.96 9.21 -18.88
CA ARG A 58 12.03 9.27 -17.42
C ARG A 58 11.92 10.71 -16.91
N LEU A 59 11.23 10.88 -15.78
CA LEU A 59 11.26 12.10 -14.97
C LEU A 59 12.04 11.80 -13.67
N GLU A 60 13.02 12.62 -13.32
CA GLU A 60 13.90 12.39 -12.17
C GLU A 60 13.42 13.14 -10.93
N ILE A 61 13.19 12.40 -9.83
CA ILE A 61 12.94 12.94 -8.48
C ILE A 61 14.03 12.37 -7.56
N VAL A 62 14.73 13.24 -6.83
CA VAL A 62 15.87 12.86 -5.99
C VAL A 62 15.40 12.40 -4.61
N ARG A 63 15.86 11.23 -4.16
CA ARG A 63 15.56 10.66 -2.84
C ARG A 63 15.98 11.62 -1.72
N GLY A 64 15.03 12.13 -0.95
CA GLY A 64 15.28 13.04 0.18
C GLY A 64 14.98 14.52 -0.08
N ASP A 65 14.73 14.94 -1.32
CA ASP A 65 14.22 16.29 -1.64
C ASP A 65 12.73 16.23 -1.96
N PHE A 66 11.93 16.16 -0.89
CA PHE A 66 10.47 16.10 -0.96
C PHE A 66 9.81 17.46 -0.80
N SER A 67 10.61 18.53 -0.81
CA SER A 67 10.10 19.91 -0.87
C SER A 67 9.19 20.11 -2.10
N VAL A 68 9.33 19.26 -3.12
CA VAL A 68 8.56 19.22 -4.36
C VAL A 68 7.13 18.72 -4.17
N ILE A 69 6.91 17.75 -3.29
CA ILE A 69 5.60 17.12 -3.03
C ILE A 69 4.77 17.99 -2.09
N GLY A 70 5.40 18.56 -1.05
CA GLY A 70 4.78 19.61 -0.23
C GLY A 70 4.31 20.81 -1.06
N LYS A 71 4.85 21.00 -2.27
CA LYS A 71 4.46 22.05 -3.24
C LYS A 71 3.39 21.61 -4.26
N MET A 72 2.98 20.33 -4.29
CA MET A 72 1.80 19.84 -5.03
C MET A 72 0.49 20.05 -4.25
N SER A 73 0.47 20.95 -3.27
CA SER A 73 -0.69 21.33 -2.44
C SER A 73 -1.95 21.77 -3.21
N ARG A 74 -1.86 21.91 -4.53
CA ARG A 74 -2.97 22.28 -5.43
C ARG A 74 -3.64 21.10 -6.14
N LEU A 75 -3.09 19.89 -6.07
CA LEU A 75 -3.69 18.71 -6.67
C LEU A 75 -4.96 18.35 -5.89
N LYS A 76 -6.12 18.46 -6.51
CA LYS A 76 -7.41 18.26 -5.84
C LYS A 76 -7.98 16.86 -6.04
N LYS A 77 -7.58 16.17 -7.12
CA LYS A 77 -8.11 14.86 -7.48
C LYS A 77 -7.10 14.07 -8.31
N LEU A 78 -6.81 12.86 -7.86
CA LEU A 78 -6.06 11.83 -8.60
C LEU A 78 -7.00 10.65 -8.85
N ALA A 79 -7.22 10.29 -10.11
CA ALA A 79 -8.04 9.15 -10.49
C ALA A 79 -7.25 8.22 -11.43
N ILE A 80 -7.04 6.98 -10.98
CA ILE A 80 -6.34 5.93 -11.71
C ILE A 80 -7.33 4.77 -11.87
N SER A 81 -7.72 4.47 -13.10
CA SER A 81 -8.69 3.41 -13.39
C SER A 81 -8.38 2.73 -14.73
N ALA A 82 -8.50 1.40 -14.75
CA ALA A 82 -8.34 0.56 -15.95
C ALA A 82 -6.99 0.74 -16.69
N MET A 83 -5.89 0.91 -15.95
CA MET A 83 -4.54 1.03 -16.51
C MET A 83 -3.54 0.06 -15.86
N PRO A 84 -2.67 -0.61 -16.64
CA PRO A 84 -1.52 -1.33 -16.13
C PRO A 84 -0.36 -0.35 -15.97
N VAL A 85 -0.48 0.63 -15.07
CA VAL A 85 0.69 1.38 -14.62
C VAL A 85 1.56 0.40 -13.85
N LYS A 86 2.72 0.07 -14.39
CA LYS A 86 3.62 -0.97 -13.87
C LYS A 86 4.53 -0.45 -12.76
N ASP A 87 4.74 0.86 -12.70
CA ASP A 87 5.61 1.50 -11.70
C ASP A 87 4.88 2.59 -10.91
N PHE A 88 4.56 2.25 -9.66
CA PHE A 88 3.96 3.13 -8.66
C PHE A 88 4.96 3.55 -7.57
N SER A 89 6.27 3.36 -7.78
CA SER A 89 7.30 3.59 -6.75
C SER A 89 7.32 5.02 -6.18
N PHE A 90 6.85 6.01 -6.95
CA PHE A 90 6.66 7.38 -6.46
C PHE A 90 5.58 7.48 -5.37
N LEU A 91 4.52 6.65 -5.41
CA LEU A 91 3.48 6.60 -4.38
C LEU A 91 4.02 6.10 -3.04
N THR A 92 4.96 5.14 -3.05
CA THR A 92 5.61 4.65 -1.83
C THR A 92 6.25 5.78 -1.04
N THR A 93 6.98 6.65 -1.75
CA THR A 93 7.68 7.78 -1.14
C THR A 93 6.70 8.85 -0.67
N LEU A 94 5.70 9.17 -1.50
CA LEU A 94 4.60 10.08 -1.15
C LEU A 94 3.88 9.67 0.15
N THR A 95 3.60 8.39 0.30
CA THR A 95 2.91 7.85 1.48
C THR A 95 3.74 8.00 2.74
N ILE A 96 5.06 7.76 2.67
CA ILE A 96 5.97 7.94 3.81
C ILE A 96 6.01 9.41 4.23
N ASP A 97 6.16 10.34 3.28
CA ASP A 97 6.22 11.76 3.60
C ASP A 97 4.87 12.29 4.11
N PHE A 98 3.76 11.83 3.54
CA PHE A 98 2.42 12.17 4.01
C PHE A 98 2.22 11.71 5.45
N LEU A 99 2.61 10.47 5.77
CA LEU A 99 2.57 9.94 7.13
C LEU A 99 3.39 10.81 8.08
N ALA A 100 4.63 11.13 7.72
CA ALA A 100 5.52 11.95 8.56
C ALA A 100 5.00 13.37 8.79
N GLY A 101 4.38 13.99 7.77
CA GLY A 101 3.89 15.36 7.83
C GLY A 101 2.49 15.55 8.41
N ASN A 102 1.68 14.48 8.49
CA ASN A 102 0.25 14.57 8.87
C ASN A 102 -0.12 13.60 9.99
N ILE A 103 0.86 13.05 10.73
CA ILE A 103 0.61 11.99 11.72
C ILE A 103 -0.42 12.41 12.78
N ASP A 104 -0.35 13.65 13.27
CA ASP A 104 -1.25 14.15 14.30
C ASP A 104 -2.69 14.33 13.79
N ASP A 105 -2.85 14.75 12.52
CA ASP A 105 -4.16 14.84 11.88
C ASP A 105 -4.80 13.46 11.66
N ILE A 106 -3.99 12.44 11.37
CA ILE A 106 -4.44 11.05 11.21
C ILE A 106 -4.82 10.47 12.58
N ARG A 107 -4.03 10.73 13.63
CA ARG A 107 -4.34 10.32 15.01
C ARG A 107 -5.65 10.91 15.51
N GLY A 108 -5.99 12.13 15.08
CA GLY A 108 -7.28 12.77 15.39
C GLY A 108 -8.51 12.12 14.73
N LYS A 109 -8.35 11.09 13.88
CA LYS A 109 -9.46 10.37 13.25
C LYS A 109 -9.92 9.18 14.11
N ASP A 110 -11.15 8.73 13.88
CA ASP A 110 -11.64 7.50 14.51
C ASP A 110 -10.81 6.28 14.09
N VAL A 111 -10.89 5.23 14.90
CA VAL A 111 -10.07 4.02 14.75
C VAL A 111 -10.27 3.35 13.39
N GLN A 112 -11.49 3.35 12.85
CA GLN A 112 -11.78 2.71 11.56
C GLN A 112 -11.10 3.45 10.41
N TRP A 113 -11.10 4.78 10.45
CA TRP A 113 -10.34 5.59 9.50
C TRP A 113 -8.83 5.37 9.59
N ARG A 114 -8.29 5.26 10.81
CA ARG A 114 -6.86 4.98 11.03
C ARG A 114 -6.46 3.62 10.46
N ARG A 115 -7.28 2.59 10.68
CA ARG A 115 -7.08 1.24 10.12
C ARG A 115 -7.18 1.22 8.61
N ALA A 116 -8.21 1.84 8.03
CA ALA A 116 -8.36 1.96 6.59
C ALA A 116 -7.16 2.66 5.95
N PHE A 117 -6.66 3.73 6.58
CA PHE A 117 -5.43 4.40 6.16
C PHE A 117 -4.21 3.47 6.23
N ALA A 118 -4.02 2.72 7.33
CA ALA A 118 -2.91 1.78 7.47
C ALA A 118 -2.93 0.68 6.41
N ILE A 119 -4.11 0.14 6.09
CA ILE A 119 -4.28 -0.86 5.01
C ILE A 119 -3.96 -0.25 3.65
N ALA A 120 -4.45 0.96 3.36
CA ALA A 120 -4.13 1.65 2.12
C ALA A 120 -2.63 1.95 1.98
N ALA A 121 -1.99 2.40 3.06
CA ALA A 121 -0.54 2.60 3.11
C ALA A 121 0.18 1.27 2.84
N THR A 122 -0.29 0.16 3.43
CA THR A 122 0.29 -1.17 3.21
C THR A 122 0.29 -1.58 1.74
N ALA A 123 -0.81 -1.33 1.03
CA ALA A 123 -0.88 -1.59 -0.40
C ALA A 123 0.14 -0.77 -1.20
N ILE A 124 0.27 0.52 -0.88
CA ILE A 124 1.16 1.45 -1.59
C ILE A 124 2.65 1.19 -1.28
N LEU A 125 2.95 0.71 -0.07
CA LEU A 125 4.31 0.45 0.40
C LEU A 125 4.87 -0.91 -0.08
N GLY A 126 4.13 -1.65 -0.91
CA GLY A 126 4.61 -2.85 -1.60
C GLY A 126 3.94 -4.14 -1.15
N GLU A 127 3.12 -4.11 -0.12
CA GLU A 127 2.48 -5.29 0.49
C GLU A 127 1.04 -5.46 -0.01
N GLY A 128 0.86 -5.43 -1.34
CA GLY A 128 -0.46 -5.41 -1.99
C GLY A 128 -1.34 -6.62 -1.65
N LYS A 129 -0.77 -7.83 -1.63
CA LYS A 129 -1.51 -9.06 -1.27
C LYS A 129 -1.98 -9.02 0.19
N LEU A 130 -1.09 -8.62 1.10
CA LEU A 130 -1.43 -8.48 2.51
C LEU A 130 -2.53 -7.43 2.69
N ALA A 131 -2.35 -6.24 2.12
CA ALA A 131 -3.36 -5.18 2.20
C ALA A 131 -4.72 -5.62 1.64
N TYR A 132 -4.73 -6.40 0.56
CA TYR A 132 -5.96 -6.97 0.01
C TYR A 132 -6.64 -7.92 1.00
N MET A 133 -5.89 -8.85 1.60
CA MET A 133 -6.42 -9.75 2.63
C MET A 133 -6.93 -9.00 3.86
N LEU A 134 -6.19 -7.99 4.35
CA LEU A 134 -6.61 -7.14 5.47
C LEU A 134 -7.91 -6.39 5.14
N SER A 135 -8.06 -5.93 3.89
CA SER A 135 -9.26 -5.23 3.44
C SER A 135 -10.47 -6.16 3.32
N LEU A 136 -10.32 -7.34 2.73
CA LEU A 136 -11.44 -8.27 2.52
C LEU A 136 -11.91 -8.92 3.82
N SER A 137 -10.99 -9.20 4.74
CA SER A 137 -11.32 -9.70 6.07
C SER A 137 -11.97 -8.65 7.00
N GLY A 138 -12.14 -7.41 6.53
CA GLY A 138 -12.58 -6.30 7.37
C GLY A 138 -11.64 -6.02 8.55
N PHE A 139 -10.41 -6.55 8.50
CA PHE A 139 -9.45 -6.55 9.59
C PHE A 139 -9.92 -7.25 10.89
N ILE A 140 -10.94 -8.11 10.80
CA ILE A 140 -11.56 -8.80 11.94
C ILE A 140 -11.77 -10.31 11.73
N SER A 141 -11.75 -10.78 10.48
CA SER A 141 -11.92 -12.20 10.14
C SER A 141 -10.60 -12.84 9.70
N TYR A 142 -10.40 -14.13 10.00
CA TYR A 142 -9.14 -14.85 9.76
C TYR A 142 -9.40 -16.17 9.04
N TYR A 143 -10.13 -16.12 7.93
CA TYR A 143 -10.52 -17.32 7.20
C TYR A 143 -9.31 -18.00 6.57
N VAL A 144 -9.16 -19.30 6.85
CA VAL A 144 -7.96 -20.07 6.51
C VAL A 144 -8.35 -21.39 5.87
N VAL A 145 -7.68 -21.72 4.76
CA VAL A 145 -7.69 -23.07 4.20
C VAL A 145 -6.47 -23.84 4.71
N CYS A 146 -6.70 -24.99 5.33
CA CYS A 146 -5.64 -25.88 5.79
C CYS A 146 -4.94 -26.53 4.58
N SER A 147 -3.63 -26.37 4.47
CA SER A 147 -2.85 -26.93 3.35
C SER A 147 -2.70 -28.46 3.38
N GLU A 148 -3.15 -29.13 4.44
CA GLU A 148 -2.96 -30.58 4.63
C GLU A 148 -4.26 -31.37 4.38
N CYS A 149 -5.38 -30.91 4.93
CA CYS A 149 -6.66 -31.61 4.87
C CYS A 149 -7.76 -30.80 4.17
N GLU A 150 -7.39 -29.66 3.56
CA GLU A 150 -8.29 -28.77 2.81
C GLU A 150 -9.47 -28.22 3.61
N ASN A 151 -9.44 -28.36 4.94
CA ASN A 151 -10.44 -27.77 5.82
C ASN A 151 -10.47 -26.26 5.64
N CYS A 152 -11.64 -25.73 5.30
CA CYS A 152 -11.91 -24.30 5.22
C CYS A 152 -12.48 -23.83 6.56
N ASP A 153 -11.69 -23.08 7.32
CA ASP A 153 -12.08 -22.57 8.64
C ASP A 153 -12.52 -21.11 8.52
N GLU A 154 -13.85 -20.92 8.42
CA GLU A 154 -14.52 -19.62 8.32
C GLU A 154 -15.13 -19.16 9.66
N GLU A 155 -14.79 -19.81 10.78
CA GLU A 155 -15.37 -19.47 12.09
C GLU A 155 -14.61 -18.34 12.80
N MET A 156 -13.35 -18.09 12.41
CA MET A 156 -12.44 -17.19 13.12
C MET A 156 -12.73 -15.71 12.84
N GLU A 157 -13.76 -15.16 13.48
CA GLU A 157 -14.11 -13.73 13.44
C GLU A 157 -14.15 -13.09 14.84
N VAL A 158 -13.50 -11.94 15.00
CA VAL A 158 -13.47 -11.21 16.27
C VAL A 158 -14.88 -10.81 16.70
N GLY A 159 -15.21 -11.09 17.96
CA GLY A 159 -16.55 -10.86 18.52
C GLY A 159 -17.47 -12.08 18.45
N TYR A 160 -17.14 -13.07 17.60
CA TYR A 160 -17.86 -14.33 17.49
C TYR A 160 -17.02 -15.54 17.94
N PHE A 161 -15.71 -15.47 17.79
CA PHE A 161 -14.77 -16.55 18.10
C PHE A 161 -13.56 -16.05 18.91
N GLU A 162 -13.09 -16.86 19.86
CA GLU A 162 -11.87 -16.59 20.63
C GLU A 162 -10.64 -17.06 19.86
N LEU A 163 -9.97 -16.13 19.16
CA LEU A 163 -8.84 -16.45 18.26
C LEU A 163 -7.74 -17.28 18.94
N SER A 164 -7.50 -17.07 20.24
CA SER A 164 -6.44 -17.79 20.96
C SER A 164 -6.67 -19.30 21.07
N GLU A 165 -7.89 -19.79 20.81
CA GLU A 165 -8.19 -21.23 20.77
C GLU A 165 -7.52 -21.94 19.59
N ARG A 166 -7.38 -21.27 18.44
CA ARG A 166 -6.83 -21.85 17.20
C ARG A 166 -5.58 -21.14 16.70
N MET A 167 -5.25 -19.97 17.24
CA MET A 167 -4.15 -19.15 16.76
C MET A 167 -3.19 -18.73 17.87
N LYS A 168 -1.91 -18.62 17.52
CA LYS A 168 -0.88 -18.02 18.36
C LYS A 168 -0.39 -16.74 17.73
N LYS A 169 -0.45 -15.64 18.49
CA LYS A 169 0.11 -14.34 18.11
C LYS A 169 1.58 -14.45 17.75
N ALA A 170 2.00 -13.72 16.73
CA ALA A 170 3.41 -13.44 16.50
C ALA A 170 3.99 -12.67 17.69
N LYS A 171 5.28 -12.85 17.95
CA LYS A 171 5.98 -11.98 18.90
C LYS A 171 6.01 -10.57 18.33
N ALA A 172 5.76 -9.59 19.19
CA ALA A 172 5.94 -8.19 18.83
C ALA A 172 7.39 -7.97 18.32
N PRO A 173 7.58 -7.17 17.26
CA PRO A 173 8.92 -6.88 16.78
C PRO A 173 9.72 -6.19 17.87
N SER A 174 10.96 -6.64 18.10
CA SER A 174 11.85 -6.09 19.13
C SER A 174 12.45 -4.72 18.76
N GLY A 175 12.24 -4.26 17.51
CA GLY A 175 12.81 -3.04 16.96
C GLY A 175 11.77 -1.96 16.65
N LYS A 176 12.25 -0.72 16.57
CA LYS A 176 11.48 0.40 16.04
C LYS A 176 11.70 0.49 14.54
N TRP A 177 10.62 0.77 13.82
CA TRP A 177 10.73 1.16 12.41
C TRP A 177 11.39 2.53 12.31
N ASP A 178 12.31 2.69 11.36
CA ASP A 178 13.02 3.94 11.07
C ASP A 178 12.16 4.96 10.29
N GLY A 179 10.92 4.58 9.94
CA GLY A 179 10.00 5.38 9.14
C GLY A 179 10.32 5.36 7.64
N ARG A 180 11.28 4.53 7.18
CA ARG A 180 11.73 4.52 5.77
C ARG A 180 11.96 3.14 5.18
N SER A 181 12.53 2.21 5.94
CA SER A 181 12.84 0.86 5.46
C SER A 181 11.56 0.03 5.34
N LEU A 182 11.33 -0.57 4.17
CA LEU A 182 10.15 -1.39 3.89
C LEU A 182 10.51 -2.88 3.73
N GLU A 183 11.76 -3.25 4.05
CA GLU A 183 12.29 -4.61 3.80
C GLU A 183 11.61 -5.70 4.64
N ASP A 184 11.18 -5.36 5.86
CA ASP A 184 10.52 -6.30 6.77
C ASP A 184 9.15 -5.78 7.20
N VAL A 185 8.10 -6.28 6.54
CA VAL A 185 6.70 -5.96 6.87
C VAL A 185 6.32 -6.32 8.30
N ARG A 186 6.94 -7.36 8.88
CA ARG A 186 6.69 -7.77 10.27
C ARG A 186 7.29 -6.78 11.27
N LEU A 187 8.21 -5.93 10.82
CA LEU A 187 8.75 -4.81 11.58
C LEU A 187 7.94 -3.54 11.34
N TRP A 188 7.81 -3.10 10.08
CA TRP A 188 7.31 -1.75 9.81
C TRP A 188 5.79 -1.62 9.98
N LEU A 189 5.00 -2.65 9.65
CA LEU A 189 3.54 -2.55 9.72
C LEU A 189 3.02 -2.48 11.16
N PRO A 190 3.45 -3.34 12.12
CA PRO A 190 3.07 -3.16 13.52
C PRO A 190 3.53 -1.81 14.09
N ASN A 191 4.70 -1.31 13.67
CA ASN A 191 5.17 0.01 14.05
C ASN A 191 4.29 1.14 13.46
N LEU A 192 3.73 0.97 12.25
CA LEU A 192 2.77 1.91 11.67
C LEU A 192 1.51 2.00 12.54
N PHE A 193 0.92 0.87 12.95
CA PHE A 193 -0.24 0.86 13.85
C PHE A 193 0.06 1.53 15.19
N ARG A 194 1.25 1.29 15.75
CA ARG A 194 1.71 1.99 16.95
C ARG A 194 1.87 3.50 16.75
N LEU A 195 2.40 3.92 15.60
CA LEU A 195 2.50 5.34 15.25
C LEU A 195 1.12 5.98 15.15
N LEU A 196 0.11 5.24 14.67
CA LEU A 196 -1.27 5.67 14.56
C LEU A 196 -2.06 5.57 15.87
N GLU A 197 -1.45 5.12 16.96
CA GLU A 197 -2.08 4.94 18.28
C GLU A 197 -3.29 3.98 18.24
N ASP A 198 -3.20 2.94 17.44
CA ASP A 198 -4.19 1.86 17.34
C ASP A 198 -3.64 0.56 17.94
N GLU A 199 -3.63 0.48 19.27
CA GLU A 199 -3.11 -0.66 20.03
C GLU A 199 -3.89 -1.96 19.76
N GLU A 200 -5.22 -1.87 19.68
CA GLU A 200 -6.07 -3.01 19.32
C GLU A 200 -5.75 -3.48 17.89
N GLY A 201 -5.57 -2.55 16.96
CA GLY A 201 -5.19 -2.91 15.60
C GLY A 201 -3.80 -3.56 15.51
N GLU A 202 -2.83 -3.08 16.30
CA GLU A 202 -1.53 -3.74 16.46
C GLU A 202 -1.67 -5.16 17.02
N GLU A 203 -2.55 -5.35 18.01
CA GLU A 203 -2.81 -6.65 18.62
C GLU A 203 -3.46 -7.62 17.63
N LEU A 204 -4.49 -7.19 16.89
CA LEU A 204 -5.12 -7.97 15.83
C LEU A 204 -4.11 -8.34 14.74
N LEU A 205 -3.28 -7.38 14.31
CA LEU A 205 -2.22 -7.62 13.34
C LEU A 205 -1.24 -8.73 13.76
N SER A 206 -1.01 -8.90 15.07
CA SER A 206 -0.14 -9.97 15.57
C SER A 206 -0.69 -11.38 15.30
N TYR A 207 -2.01 -11.54 15.16
CA TYR A 207 -2.62 -12.81 14.74
C TYR A 207 -2.41 -13.09 13.26
N TYR A 208 -2.49 -12.07 12.39
CA TYR A 208 -2.17 -12.22 10.96
C TYR A 208 -0.75 -12.76 10.76
N PHE A 209 0.24 -12.23 11.46
CA PHE A 209 1.62 -12.75 11.41
C PHE A 209 1.85 -14.02 12.24
N GLY A 210 0.79 -14.54 12.87
CA GLY A 210 0.83 -15.65 13.81
C GLY A 210 0.82 -17.03 13.17
N THR A 211 0.53 -18.02 14.01
CA THR A 211 0.42 -19.44 13.63
C THR A 211 -0.99 -19.95 13.90
N TYR A 212 -1.62 -20.54 12.88
CA TYR A 212 -2.88 -21.25 12.96
C TYR A 212 -2.66 -22.73 13.30
N VAL A 213 -3.61 -23.34 14.02
CA VAL A 213 -3.69 -24.77 14.31
C VAL A 213 -5.04 -25.28 13.78
N CYS A 214 -4.98 -26.16 12.77
CA CYS A 214 -6.19 -26.72 12.16
C CYS A 214 -6.97 -27.58 13.17
N PRO A 215 -8.29 -27.37 13.36
CA PRO A 215 -9.09 -28.15 14.29
C PRO A 215 -9.28 -29.60 13.82
N GLU A 216 -9.27 -29.85 12.50
CA GLU A 216 -9.51 -31.18 11.92
C GLU A 216 -8.29 -32.11 12.01
N CYS A 217 -7.11 -31.60 11.65
CA CYS A 217 -5.90 -32.44 11.56
C CYS A 217 -4.76 -32.01 12.48
N GLY A 218 -4.93 -30.94 13.26
CA GLY A 218 -3.90 -30.41 14.17
C GLY A 218 -2.69 -29.77 13.48
N LYS A 219 -2.70 -29.65 12.15
CA LYS A 219 -1.61 -29.03 11.38
C LYS A 219 -1.39 -27.60 11.84
N LYS A 220 -0.12 -27.24 12.06
CA LYS A 220 0.29 -25.86 12.35
C LYS A 220 0.83 -25.20 11.09
N MET A 221 0.41 -23.98 10.81
CA MET A 221 0.86 -23.22 9.65
C MET A 221 0.78 -21.70 9.88
N PRO A 222 1.51 -20.87 9.12
CA PRO A 222 1.34 -19.43 9.17
C PRO A 222 -0.08 -19.04 8.75
N VAL A 223 -0.68 -18.10 9.48
CA VAL A 223 -2.04 -17.63 9.23
C VAL A 223 -2.16 -17.04 7.82
N LEU A 224 -1.23 -16.15 7.44
CA LEU A 224 -1.22 -15.57 6.10
C LEU A 224 -1.15 -16.61 4.99
N THR A 225 -0.42 -17.72 5.16
CA THR A 225 -0.37 -18.78 4.13
C THR A 225 -1.73 -19.44 3.94
N GLY A 226 -2.45 -19.68 5.04
CA GLY A 226 -3.80 -20.25 4.99
C GLY A 226 -4.83 -19.28 4.43
N MET A 227 -4.71 -18.00 4.78
CA MET A 227 -5.53 -16.92 4.23
C MET A 227 -5.27 -16.70 2.75
N GLU A 228 -4.01 -16.78 2.30
CA GLU A 228 -3.68 -16.66 0.88
C GLU A 228 -4.36 -17.76 0.07
N ALA A 229 -4.39 -18.99 0.58
CA ALA A 229 -5.13 -20.09 -0.04
C ALA A 229 -6.65 -19.84 -0.06
N TYR A 230 -7.19 -19.18 0.95
CA TYR A 230 -8.61 -18.81 1.01
C TYR A 230 -8.98 -17.70 0.01
N TYR A 231 -8.25 -16.58 0.00
CA TYR A 231 -8.59 -15.40 -0.78
C TYR A 231 -8.09 -15.42 -2.23
N PHE A 232 -7.08 -16.25 -2.53
CA PHE A 232 -6.46 -16.34 -3.85
C PHE A 232 -6.41 -17.77 -4.41
N GLY A 233 -6.97 -18.75 -3.71
CA GLY A 233 -7.18 -20.10 -4.26
C GLY A 233 -8.11 -20.06 -5.47
N GLU A 234 -7.88 -20.98 -6.42
CA GLU A 234 -8.74 -21.17 -7.60
C GLU A 234 -10.06 -21.88 -7.26
#